data_AF-A0A9D7I4U1-F1
#
_entry.id   AF-A0A9D7I4U1-F1
#
_cell.length_a   1.000
_cell.length_b   1.000
_cell.length_c   1.000
_cell.angle_alpha   90.00
_cell.angle_beta   90.00
_cell.angle_gamma   90.00
#
_symmetry.space_group_name_H-M   'P 1'
#
loop_
_entity.id
_entity.type
_entity.pdbx_description
1 polymer ?
#
loop_
_entity_poly.entity_id
_entity_poly.type
_entity_poly.pdbx_seq_one_letter_code
_entity_poly.pdbx_strand_id
1 'polypeptide(L)'
;MRWTAVLTFSVIIAITTSEVYGQQSTSGPFSPAGIDRGLRPPDKSRKVIGGVPSYIWHHGCGPTAAGMVLGFWDGFAFPNLISGSANTQTIEVSEMMATDGGNEGCGISASDHFRDYSCPIDASPGALQPDRSETGQVHANNCLADFMLTSRSASYNYYGWSWFNDVESSLRQ
;
A
#
# COMPACT_ATOMS: atom_id res chain seq x y z
N MET A 1 -0.62 -3.97 74.69
CA MET A 1 -0.16 -4.48 73.38
C MET A 1 -1.17 -4.04 72.34
N ARG A 2 -0.87 -3.02 71.52
CA ARG A 2 -1.73 -2.56 70.42
C ARG A 2 -1.06 -2.97 69.11
N TRP A 3 -1.73 -3.81 68.33
CA TRP A 3 -1.26 -4.22 67.01
C TRP A 3 -1.85 -3.27 65.97
N THR A 4 -1.01 -2.47 65.33
CA THR A 4 -1.38 -1.71 64.13
C THR A 4 -1.20 -2.61 62.91
N ALA A 5 -2.31 -2.99 62.28
CA ALA A 5 -2.29 -3.66 60.98
C ALA A 5 -1.98 -2.63 59.89
N VAL A 6 -0.92 -2.88 59.12
CA VAL A 6 -0.57 -2.08 57.94
C VAL A 6 -1.27 -2.70 56.74
N LEU A 7 -2.27 -2.01 56.18
CA LEU A 7 -2.86 -2.38 54.89
C LEU A 7 -1.95 -1.89 53.77
N THR A 8 -1.32 -2.82 53.07
CA THR A 8 -0.61 -2.54 51.81
C THR A 8 -1.61 -2.51 50.66
N PHE A 9 -1.80 -1.34 50.04
CA PHE A 9 -2.54 -1.20 48.79
C PHE A 9 -1.60 -1.47 47.62
N SER A 10 -1.78 -2.60 46.93
CA SER A 10 -1.08 -2.88 45.67
C SER A 10 -1.81 -2.18 44.52
N VAL A 11 -1.12 -1.22 43.88
CA VAL A 11 -1.59 -0.59 42.65
C VAL A 11 -1.23 -1.51 41.48
N ILE A 12 -2.24 -2.14 40.86
CA ILE A 12 -2.06 -2.86 39.60
C ILE A 12 -2.06 -1.82 38.48
N ILE A 13 -0.90 -1.52 37.91
CA ILE A 13 -0.79 -0.72 36.69
C ILE A 13 -1.20 -1.62 35.53
N ALA A 14 -2.40 -1.41 35.00
CA ALA A 14 -2.80 -1.99 33.74
C ALA A 14 -2.02 -1.30 32.61
N ILE A 15 -1.00 -1.98 32.07
CA ILE A 15 -0.30 -1.55 30.87
C ILE A 15 -1.23 -1.85 29.71
N THR A 16 -1.98 -0.85 29.23
CA THR A 16 -2.72 -0.96 27.98
C THR A 16 -1.70 -0.90 26.84
N THR A 17 -1.42 -2.04 26.21
CA THR A 17 -0.75 -2.05 24.91
C THR A 17 -1.73 -1.46 23.90
N SER A 18 -1.58 -0.17 23.57
CA SER A 18 -2.24 0.36 22.39
C SER A 18 -1.65 -0.37 21.19
N GLU A 19 -2.46 -1.16 20.49
CA GLU A 19 -2.06 -1.60 19.15
C GLU A 19 -1.85 -0.32 18.33
N VAL A 20 -0.59 -0.01 18.05
CA VAL A 20 -0.25 1.04 17.10
C VAL A 20 -0.62 0.47 15.74
N TYR A 21 -1.88 0.60 15.34
CA TYR A 21 -2.26 0.38 13.96
C TYR A 21 -1.40 1.30 13.12
N GLY A 22 -0.77 0.73 12.07
CA GLY A 22 0.03 1.53 11.14
C GLY A 22 -0.81 2.67 10.57
N GLN A 23 -0.18 3.74 10.10
CA GLN A 23 -0.93 4.76 9.38
C GLN A 23 -1.52 4.15 8.10
N GLN A 24 -2.82 4.33 7.86
CA GLN A 24 -3.45 3.89 6.62
C GLN A 24 -3.27 4.96 5.54
N SER A 25 -2.91 4.55 4.32
CA SER A 25 -2.98 5.47 3.19
C SER A 25 -4.45 5.77 2.87
N THR A 26 -4.73 7.01 2.45
CA THR A 26 -6.09 7.43 2.09
C THR A 26 -6.18 7.90 0.64
N SER A 27 -5.28 7.42 -0.22
CA SER A 27 -5.34 7.64 -1.66
C SER A 27 -6.51 6.82 -2.21
N GLY A 28 -7.70 7.41 -2.15
CA GLY A 28 -8.94 6.80 -2.63
C GLY A 28 -8.98 6.63 -4.16
N PRO A 29 -10.16 6.60 -4.77
CA PRO A 29 -10.34 6.12 -6.14
C PRO A 29 -9.73 6.99 -7.24
N PHE A 30 -9.37 8.23 -6.89
CA PHE A 30 -8.76 9.17 -7.80
C PHE A 30 -7.34 9.42 -7.35
N SER A 31 -6.43 9.50 -8.34
CA SER A 31 -5.10 10.07 -8.10
C SER A 31 -5.26 11.40 -7.36
N PRO A 32 -4.54 11.62 -6.24
CA PRO A 32 -4.65 12.86 -5.49
C PRO A 32 -4.43 14.10 -6.40
N ALA A 33 -5.18 15.18 -6.18
CA ALA A 33 -5.02 16.39 -6.97
C ALA A 33 -3.62 16.99 -6.74
N GLY A 34 -2.92 17.36 -7.83
CA GLY A 34 -1.59 17.96 -7.76
C GLY A 34 -0.42 16.98 -7.64
N ILE A 35 -0.63 15.69 -7.93
CA ILE A 35 0.45 14.73 -8.18
C ILE A 35 1.14 15.12 -9.51
N ASP A 36 2.08 16.06 -9.42
CA ASP A 36 3.10 16.29 -10.45
C ASP A 36 4.15 15.17 -10.37
N ARG A 37 5.13 15.13 -11.29
CA ARG A 37 6.26 14.18 -11.33
C ARG A 37 7.27 14.35 -10.16
N GLY A 38 6.78 14.73 -8.98
CA GLY A 38 7.53 15.02 -7.77
C GLY A 38 7.66 16.53 -7.53
N LEU A 39 7.37 16.95 -6.30
CA LEU A 39 7.64 18.33 -5.87
C LEU A 39 9.15 18.55 -5.71
N ARG A 40 9.68 19.61 -6.32
CA ARG A 40 10.99 20.16 -5.96
C ARG A 40 10.88 20.80 -4.56
N PRO A 41 11.56 20.27 -3.53
CA PRO A 41 11.38 20.77 -2.17
C PRO A 41 12.03 22.16 -1.98
N PRO A 42 11.44 23.05 -1.16
CA PRO A 42 12.07 24.29 -0.74
C PRO A 42 13.11 24.01 0.36
N ASP A 43 14.27 24.62 0.22
CA ASP A 43 15.54 24.39 0.92
C ASP A 43 15.52 23.91 2.40
N LYS A 44 16.10 22.73 2.61
CA LYS A 44 17.14 22.36 3.61
C LYS A 44 17.98 21.20 3.02
N SER A 45 19.13 20.84 3.61
CA SER A 45 20.18 19.92 3.11
C SER A 45 19.75 18.48 2.73
N ARG A 46 18.72 18.33 1.89
CA ARG A 46 18.13 17.09 1.45
C ARG A 46 18.91 16.57 0.25
N LYS A 47 19.44 15.36 0.35
CA LYS A 47 19.98 14.63 -0.78
C LYS A 47 18.80 14.08 -1.57
N VAL A 48 18.61 14.58 -2.79
CA VAL A 48 17.69 13.98 -3.76
C VAL A 48 18.45 12.88 -4.47
N ILE A 49 17.88 11.68 -4.52
CA ILE A 49 18.41 10.59 -5.33
C ILE A 49 18.02 10.90 -6.78
N GLY A 50 19.00 11.25 -7.60
CA GLY A 50 18.78 11.48 -9.02
C GLY A 50 18.53 10.17 -9.76
N GLY A 51 17.71 10.22 -10.82
CA GLY A 51 17.43 9.05 -11.67
C GLY A 51 16.30 8.13 -11.16
N VAL A 52 15.64 8.47 -10.04
CA VAL A 52 14.40 7.79 -9.65
C VAL A 52 13.31 8.14 -10.66
N PRO A 53 12.67 7.15 -11.32
CA PRO A 53 11.61 7.43 -12.28
C PRO A 53 10.35 7.93 -11.56
N SER A 54 9.62 8.83 -12.22
CA SER A 54 8.37 9.35 -11.68
C SER A 54 7.17 8.71 -12.36
N TYR A 55 6.72 7.60 -11.79
CA TYR A 55 5.48 6.94 -12.22
C TYR A 55 4.24 7.71 -11.80
N ILE A 56 3.17 7.54 -12.56
CA ILE A 56 1.83 8.01 -12.25
C ILE A 56 1.20 7.00 -11.29
N TRP A 57 0.30 7.48 -10.43
CA TRP A 57 -0.50 6.64 -9.54
C TRP A 57 -1.16 5.49 -10.32
N HIS A 58 -1.01 4.26 -9.82
CA HIS A 58 -1.61 3.04 -10.37
C HIS A 58 -2.17 2.18 -9.23
N HIS A 59 -3.49 2.23 -9.04
CA HIS A 59 -4.27 1.47 -8.05
C HIS A 59 -3.79 1.53 -6.59
N GLY A 60 -2.99 2.53 -6.23
CA GLY A 60 -2.57 2.76 -4.84
C GLY A 60 -1.25 3.52 -4.73
N CYS A 61 -1.14 4.40 -3.73
CA CYS A 61 0.10 5.16 -3.51
C CYS A 61 1.27 4.27 -3.05
N GLY A 62 1.00 3.29 -2.18
CA GLY A 62 1.99 2.33 -1.69
C GLY A 62 2.71 1.59 -2.82
N PRO A 63 1.98 0.81 -3.66
CA PRO A 63 2.58 0.09 -4.78
C PRO A 63 3.24 1.03 -5.79
N THR A 64 2.65 2.20 -6.07
CA THR A 64 3.25 3.18 -6.98
C THR A 64 4.61 3.68 -6.48
N ALA A 65 4.68 4.07 -5.20
CA ALA A 65 5.91 4.61 -4.61
C ALA A 65 7.01 3.55 -4.52
N ALA A 66 6.66 2.32 -4.14
CA ALA A 66 7.62 1.20 -4.15
C ALA A 66 8.08 0.88 -5.58
N GLY A 67 7.17 0.97 -6.56
CA GLY A 67 7.50 0.84 -7.98
C GLY A 67 8.59 1.83 -8.41
N MET A 68 8.50 3.11 -8.01
CA MET A 68 9.54 4.11 -8.30
C MET A 68 10.91 3.71 -7.73
N VAL A 69 10.94 3.17 -6.51
CA VAL A 69 12.18 2.69 -5.88
C VAL A 69 12.75 1.48 -6.63
N LEU A 70 11.90 0.54 -7.04
CA LEU A 70 12.34 -0.61 -7.85
C LEU A 70 12.84 -0.18 -9.22
N GLY A 71 12.19 0.78 -9.88
CA GLY A 71 12.63 1.31 -11.16
C GLY A 71 13.98 2.02 -11.10
N PHE A 72 14.26 2.71 -9.99
CA PHE A 72 15.61 3.22 -9.72
C PHE A 72 16.63 2.08 -9.63
N TRP A 73 16.34 1.00 -8.89
CA TRP A 73 17.27 -0.12 -8.77
C TRP A 73 17.47 -0.88 -10.08
N ASP A 74 16.41 -1.04 -10.87
CA ASP A 74 16.42 -1.65 -12.20
C ASP A 74 17.36 -0.90 -13.16
N GLY A 75 17.29 0.43 -13.20
CA GLY A 75 18.12 1.26 -14.07
C GLY A 75 19.59 1.43 -13.63
N PHE A 76 19.95 1.05 -12.39
CA PHE A 76 21.27 1.36 -11.82
C PHE A 76 22.10 0.14 -11.44
N ALA A 77 21.58 -0.79 -10.63
CA ALA A 77 22.40 -1.84 -10.02
C ALA A 77 21.87 -3.26 -10.26
N PHE A 78 20.59 -3.40 -10.59
CA PHE A 78 19.91 -4.68 -10.75
C PHE A 78 19.13 -4.69 -12.07
N PRO A 79 19.80 -4.76 -13.23
CA PRO A 79 19.11 -4.69 -14.51
C PRO A 79 18.17 -5.88 -14.70
N ASN A 80 16.98 -5.60 -15.26
CA ASN A 80 15.91 -6.57 -15.54
C ASN A 80 15.17 -7.08 -14.28
N LEU A 81 15.05 -6.25 -13.23
CA LEU A 81 14.07 -6.47 -12.16
C LEU A 81 12.64 -6.31 -12.68
N ILE A 82 12.44 -5.39 -13.62
CA ILE A 82 11.15 -5.16 -14.28
C ILE A 82 11.35 -5.50 -15.76
N SER A 83 10.41 -6.25 -16.33
CA SER A 83 10.42 -6.55 -17.76
C SER A 83 10.41 -5.25 -18.58
N GLY A 84 11.34 -5.10 -19.52
CA GLY A 84 11.43 -3.91 -20.35
C GLY A 84 12.20 -2.77 -19.70
N SER A 85 11.75 -1.53 -19.89
CA SER A 85 12.44 -0.33 -19.40
C SER A 85 11.67 0.32 -18.26
N ALA A 86 12.27 0.37 -17.08
CA ALA A 86 11.72 1.05 -15.91
C ALA A 86 11.94 2.58 -15.88
N ASN A 87 12.53 3.18 -16.93
CA ASN A 87 12.75 4.64 -16.97
C ASN A 87 11.45 5.47 -17.04
N THR A 88 10.35 4.84 -17.47
CA THR A 88 9.02 5.41 -17.58
C THR A 88 8.00 4.36 -17.16
N GLN A 89 6.80 4.76 -16.77
CA GLN A 89 5.74 3.80 -16.49
C GLN A 89 5.24 3.18 -17.80
N THR A 90 5.71 1.96 -18.10
CA THR A 90 5.18 1.10 -19.15
C THR A 90 4.07 0.19 -18.60
N ILE A 91 3.48 -0.64 -19.47
CA ILE A 91 2.49 -1.64 -19.04
C ILE A 91 3.12 -2.61 -18.04
N GLU A 92 4.35 -3.07 -18.29
CA GLU A 92 5.08 -3.98 -17.39
C GLU A 92 5.35 -3.34 -16.02
N VAL A 93 5.63 -2.04 -15.99
CA VAL A 93 5.77 -1.27 -14.74
C VAL A 93 4.42 -1.18 -14.02
N SER A 94 3.32 -0.89 -14.74
CA SER A 94 1.97 -0.87 -14.17
C SER A 94 1.59 -2.24 -13.59
N GLU A 95 1.77 -3.32 -14.34
CA GLU A 95 1.48 -4.69 -13.89
C GLU A 95 2.32 -5.10 -12.67
N MET A 96 3.58 -4.67 -12.60
CA MET A 96 4.41 -4.88 -11.41
C MET A 96 3.87 -4.13 -10.19
N MET A 97 3.33 -2.92 -10.37
CA MET A 97 2.73 -2.15 -9.27
C MET A 97 1.41 -2.77 -8.82
N ALA A 98 0.47 -2.95 -9.75
CA ALA A 98 -0.82 -3.57 -9.51
C ALA A 98 -1.34 -4.18 -10.81
N THR A 99 -1.54 -5.50 -10.85
CA THR A 99 -2.02 -6.17 -12.06
C THR A 99 -3.46 -5.77 -12.40
N ASP A 100 -3.69 -5.37 -13.65
CA ASP A 100 -5.01 -5.02 -14.19
C ASP A 100 -5.21 -5.56 -15.63
N GLY A 101 -4.22 -6.23 -16.21
CA GLY A 101 -4.25 -6.73 -17.58
C GLY A 101 -4.34 -5.61 -18.62
N GLY A 102 -3.94 -4.38 -18.27
CA GLY A 102 -4.13 -3.17 -19.06
C GLY A 102 -5.60 -2.75 -19.24
N ASN A 103 -6.49 -3.16 -18.34
CA ASN A 103 -7.92 -2.84 -18.41
C ASN A 103 -8.54 -2.66 -17.01
N GLU A 104 -9.00 -1.46 -16.71
CA GLU A 104 -9.57 -1.07 -15.40
C GLU A 104 -11.09 -1.29 -15.29
N GLY A 105 -11.65 -2.24 -16.04
CA GLY A 105 -13.09 -2.51 -16.05
C GLY A 105 -13.56 -3.49 -14.96
N CYS A 106 -14.33 -3.00 -13.98
CA CYS A 106 -15.10 -3.87 -13.10
C CYS A 106 -16.20 -4.62 -13.88
N GLY A 107 -16.45 -5.88 -13.53
CA GLY A 107 -17.44 -6.74 -14.21
C GLY A 107 -16.89 -7.63 -15.31
N ILE A 108 -15.57 -7.61 -15.53
CA ILE A 108 -14.86 -8.57 -16.39
C ILE A 108 -14.51 -9.81 -15.57
N SER A 109 -14.75 -11.00 -16.12
CA SER A 109 -14.38 -12.27 -15.48
C SER A 109 -12.89 -12.59 -15.68
N ALA A 110 -12.02 -11.78 -15.07
CA ALA A 110 -10.60 -12.06 -14.88
C ALA A 110 -10.25 -12.02 -13.39
N SER A 111 -9.06 -12.53 -13.04
CA SER A 111 -8.56 -12.58 -11.67
C SER A 111 -7.14 -12.05 -11.67
N ASP A 112 -7.01 -10.85 -11.11
CA ASP A 112 -5.82 -10.00 -10.99
C ASP A 112 -6.07 -9.03 -9.82
N HIS A 113 -5.07 -8.23 -9.46
CA HIS A 113 -5.16 -7.32 -8.31
C HIS A 113 -6.37 -6.40 -8.40
N PHE A 114 -6.53 -5.73 -9.54
CA PHE A 114 -7.61 -4.78 -9.73
C PHE A 114 -8.99 -5.46 -9.59
N ARG A 115 -9.22 -6.59 -10.25
CA ARG A 115 -10.54 -7.25 -10.24
C ARG A 115 -10.84 -7.99 -8.95
N ASP A 116 -9.82 -8.51 -8.29
CA ASP A 116 -10.01 -9.26 -7.05
C ASP A 116 -10.19 -8.33 -5.85
N TYR A 117 -9.51 -7.19 -5.82
CA TYR A 117 -9.42 -6.34 -4.61
C TYR A 117 -9.88 -4.91 -4.83
N SER A 118 -9.89 -4.39 -6.05
CA SER A 118 -10.33 -3.00 -6.33
C SER A 118 -11.77 -2.91 -6.82
N CYS A 119 -12.42 -4.04 -7.10
CA CYS A 119 -13.79 -4.11 -7.59
C CYS A 119 -14.75 -4.68 -6.53
N PRO A 120 -15.88 -3.98 -6.23
CA PRO A 120 -16.26 -2.68 -6.78
C PRO A 120 -15.40 -1.53 -6.25
N ILE A 121 -15.20 -0.49 -7.07
CA ILE A 121 -14.49 0.72 -6.66
C ILE A 121 -15.30 1.43 -5.56
N ASP A 122 -14.71 1.55 -4.37
CA ASP A 122 -15.31 2.23 -3.23
C ASP A 122 -14.42 3.37 -2.70
N ALA A 123 -14.99 4.19 -1.80
CA ALA A 123 -14.29 5.33 -1.24
C ALA A 123 -14.91 5.76 0.10
N SER A 124 -14.07 6.19 1.04
CA SER A 124 -14.49 6.87 2.26
C SER A 124 -15.03 8.28 1.96
N PRO A 125 -16.10 8.74 2.64
CA PRO A 125 -16.80 8.12 3.78
C PRO A 125 -17.95 7.18 3.40
N GLY A 126 -18.01 6.68 2.17
CA GLY A 126 -18.99 5.67 1.74
C GLY A 126 -18.79 4.32 2.45
N ALA A 127 -19.69 3.37 2.21
CA ALA A 127 -19.55 2.03 2.76
C ALA A 127 -18.45 1.26 2.00
N LEU A 128 -17.48 0.71 2.74
CA LEU A 128 -16.54 -0.29 2.24
C LEU A 128 -17.33 -1.47 1.66
N GLN A 129 -17.01 -1.86 0.43
CA GLN A 129 -17.69 -2.94 -0.26
C GLN A 129 -16.86 -4.22 -0.17
N PRO A 130 -17.48 -5.39 0.11
CA PRO A 130 -16.76 -6.66 0.09
C PRO A 130 -16.21 -6.99 -1.29
N ASP A 131 -14.94 -7.43 -1.35
CA ASP A 131 -14.27 -7.89 -2.56
C ASP A 131 -13.91 -9.40 -2.49
N ARG A 132 -13.03 -9.88 -3.37
CA ARG A 132 -12.66 -11.32 -3.41
C ARG A 132 -11.80 -11.80 -2.24
N SER A 133 -11.14 -10.90 -1.52
CA SER A 133 -10.42 -11.20 -0.28
C SER A 133 -11.34 -11.73 0.82
N GLU A 134 -12.63 -11.38 0.81
CA GLU A 134 -13.64 -11.93 1.73
C GLU A 134 -14.36 -13.16 1.17
N THR A 135 -14.47 -13.30 -0.15
CA THR A 135 -15.26 -14.36 -0.81
C THR A 135 -14.45 -15.57 -1.29
N GLY A 136 -13.11 -15.48 -1.30
CA GLY A 136 -12.20 -16.63 -1.43
C GLY A 136 -11.81 -17.06 -2.85
N GLN A 137 -12.13 -16.29 -3.88
CA GLN A 137 -11.72 -16.55 -5.28
C GLN A 137 -10.60 -15.59 -5.71
N VAL A 138 -9.44 -15.71 -5.09
CA VAL A 138 -8.32 -14.79 -5.32
C VAL A 138 -7.19 -15.41 -6.14
N HIS A 139 -6.52 -14.59 -6.94
CA HIS A 139 -5.26 -14.97 -7.57
C HIS A 139 -4.11 -15.05 -6.56
N ALA A 140 -3.01 -15.67 -6.99
CA ALA A 140 -1.76 -15.68 -6.24
C ALA A 140 -1.09 -14.30 -6.29
N ASN A 141 -0.51 -13.85 -5.18
CA ASN A 141 0.22 -12.57 -5.12
C ASN A 141 1.30 -12.51 -6.22
N ASN A 142 1.18 -11.54 -7.13
CA ASN A 142 2.09 -11.41 -8.27
C ASN A 142 2.52 -9.95 -8.56
N CYS A 143 1.96 -8.98 -7.83
CA CYS A 143 2.35 -7.58 -7.90
C CYS A 143 2.56 -6.96 -6.52
N LEU A 144 3.19 -5.78 -6.47
CA LEU A 144 3.43 -5.06 -5.22
C LEU A 144 2.15 -4.84 -4.42
N ALA A 145 1.07 -4.46 -5.10
CA ALA A 145 -0.20 -4.16 -4.46
C ALA A 145 -0.78 -5.38 -3.71
N ASP A 146 -0.55 -6.60 -4.21
CA ASP A 146 -0.94 -7.84 -3.51
C ASP A 146 -0.17 -8.05 -2.23
N PHE A 147 1.16 -7.93 -2.29
CA PHE A 147 2.02 -8.10 -1.12
C PHE A 147 1.74 -7.03 -0.06
N MET A 148 1.27 -5.85 -0.48
CA MET A 148 0.88 -4.72 0.38
C MET A 148 -0.58 -4.77 0.85
N LEU A 149 -1.35 -5.81 0.50
CA LEU A 149 -2.78 -5.93 0.80
C LEU A 149 -3.63 -4.72 0.35
N THR A 150 -3.20 -4.09 -0.74
CA THR A 150 -3.82 -2.86 -1.25
C THR A 150 -5.24 -3.13 -1.69
N SER A 151 -6.15 -2.21 -1.38
CA SER A 151 -7.59 -2.27 -1.70
C SER A 151 -8.37 -3.41 -1.05
N ARG A 152 -7.75 -4.30 -0.27
CA ARG A 152 -8.43 -5.47 0.31
C ARG A 152 -9.41 -5.09 1.42
N SER A 153 -10.70 -5.29 1.18
CA SER A 153 -11.81 -5.14 2.13
C SER A 153 -11.65 -6.01 3.38
N ALA A 154 -11.13 -7.24 3.26
CA ALA A 154 -10.79 -8.08 4.41
C ALA A 154 -9.72 -7.46 5.34
N SER A 155 -8.98 -6.46 4.85
CA SER A 155 -8.00 -5.65 5.61
C SER A 155 -8.51 -4.24 5.90
N TYR A 156 -9.80 -3.96 5.71
CA TYR A 156 -10.42 -2.64 5.88
C TYR A 156 -9.82 -1.54 5.00
N ASN A 157 -9.29 -1.89 3.83
CA ASN A 157 -8.76 -0.94 2.86
C ASN A 157 -9.84 -0.62 1.80
N TYR A 158 -10.18 0.66 1.63
CA TYR A 158 -10.88 1.11 0.43
C TYR A 158 -9.98 0.98 -0.79
N TYR A 159 -10.53 1.10 -1.99
CA TYR A 159 -9.73 1.13 -3.21
C TYR A 159 -8.57 2.13 -3.14
N GLY A 160 -7.35 1.63 -3.41
CA GLY A 160 -6.10 2.38 -3.38
C GLY A 160 -5.45 2.51 -2.00
N TRP A 161 -6.06 1.98 -0.95
CA TRP A 161 -5.58 2.07 0.43
C TRP A 161 -4.74 0.86 0.81
N SER A 162 -3.75 1.08 1.69
CA SER A 162 -2.93 0.05 2.31
C SER A 162 -2.56 0.50 3.72
N TRP A 163 -2.37 -0.44 4.65
CA TRP A 163 -1.77 -0.12 5.94
C TRP A 163 -0.25 0.01 5.81
N PHE A 164 0.35 0.95 6.53
CA PHE A 164 1.80 1.10 6.54
C PHE A 164 2.55 -0.18 6.95
N ASN A 165 1.98 -0.96 7.87
CA ASN A 165 2.56 -2.23 8.32
C ASN A 165 2.56 -3.28 7.18
N ASP A 166 1.58 -3.24 6.28
CA ASP A 166 1.50 -4.14 5.13
C ASP A 166 2.48 -3.72 4.04
N VAL A 167 2.69 -2.41 3.87
CA VAL A 167 3.76 -1.87 3.01
C VAL A 167 5.13 -2.29 3.51
N GLU A 168 5.40 -2.17 4.81
CA GLU A 168 6.68 -2.59 5.38
C GLU A 168 6.90 -4.10 5.24
N SER A 169 5.91 -4.92 5.60
CA SER A 169 6.04 -6.38 5.55
C SER A 169 6.18 -6.91 4.13
N SER A 170 5.56 -6.25 3.14
CA SER A 170 5.69 -6.61 1.72
C SER A 170 7.14 -6.57 1.21
N LEU A 171 7.97 -5.68 1.76
CA LEU A 171 9.36 -5.50 1.33
C LEU A 171 10.34 -6.47 2.00
N ARG A 172 9.83 -7.35 2.88
CA ARG A 172 10.60 -8.34 3.62
C ARG A 172 10.37 -9.78 3.14
N GLN A 173 9.53 -9.97 2.10
CA GLN A 173 9.13 -11.29 1.60
C GLN A 173 10.22 -11.96 0.75
#